data_AF-A0A7Z8L5C9-F1
#
_entry.id   AF-A0A7Z8L5C9-F1
#
_cell.length_a   1.000
_cell.length_b   1.000
_cell.length_c   1.000
_cell.angle_alpha   90.00
_cell.angle_beta   90.00
_cell.angle_gamma   90.00
#
_symmetry.space_group_name_H-M   'P 1'
#
loop_
_entity.id
_entity.type
_entity.pdbx_description
1 polymer ?
#
loop_
_entity_poly.entity_id
_entity_poly.type
_entity_poly.pdbx_seq_one_letter_code
_entity_poly.pdbx_strand_id
1 'polypeptide(L)'
;MGKWKWILLRAMARAWMRTVSHDRALPPGEPSVLSRDLLRWRSRSGELEPLWLGSGPSLITVAEQLLGLYRASHGARQSDIDEALPPIIHACRSQVVARGLHKIIADACTFTQGEDLRELRSAIFDASAKALRENPSAHCEGHRAQVLATIPDSDARLLEDPQLLYADLPQWARLEATPHWSAEEVIDRYNMHLAQGFLLGAHRLDLQLDGRQLSVGMRRRLLKALRWQRLLVHIQASAEDDVLRFEISGPGAVLDQRSRYGLQLAQLLPHIASLPHWQLQARVTPPRSPRDPQPGELLLRLDERAPLRGGSRFLAHVPKELSGLAAAWNPRLQPWQLSDEPPLLPIAGATGPEWVAPDYLLTHPQYGNFSLECLHRWHGTILPRRLQQITEGRAPRLLLAIDRALVRSGEGKALIEAFPQPQRLMLFNDLPTLSALKRLLAANSPDAPGTASK
;
A
#
# COMPACT_ATOMS: atom_id res chain seq x y z
N MET A 1 -12.63 -48.00 1.79
CA MET A 1 -12.33 -46.65 1.27
C MET A 1 -12.34 -45.67 2.45
N GLY A 2 -11.23 -45.03 2.84
CA GLY A 2 -11.31 -44.08 3.97
C GLY A 2 -10.01 -43.50 4.54
N LYS A 3 -8.83 -44.09 4.32
CA LYS A 3 -7.55 -43.53 4.83
C LYS A 3 -6.59 -43.04 3.74
N TRP A 4 -6.64 -43.60 2.54
CA TRP A 4 -5.77 -43.20 1.41
C TRP A 4 -6.14 -41.84 0.80
N LYS A 5 -7.44 -41.50 0.75
CA LYS A 5 -7.91 -40.19 0.28
C LYS A 5 -7.38 -39.04 1.14
N TRP A 6 -7.26 -39.23 2.46
CA TRP A 6 -6.76 -38.21 3.39
C TRP A 6 -5.24 -38.02 3.35
N ILE A 7 -4.48 -39.06 3.00
CA ILE A 7 -3.02 -38.98 2.83
C ILE A 7 -2.68 -38.27 1.50
N LEU A 8 -3.41 -38.57 0.43
CA LEU A 8 -3.30 -37.84 -0.85
C LEU A 8 -3.75 -36.38 -0.74
N LEU A 9 -4.84 -36.08 -0.03
CA LEU A 9 -5.26 -34.70 0.26
C LEU A 9 -4.24 -33.95 1.12
N ARG A 10 -3.55 -34.59 2.08
CA ARG A 10 -2.47 -33.97 2.87
C ARG A 10 -1.14 -33.84 2.11
N ALA A 11 -0.90 -34.66 1.10
CA ALA A 11 0.25 -34.53 0.21
C ALA A 11 0.01 -33.43 -0.84
N MET A 12 -1.20 -33.36 -1.41
CA MET A 12 -1.63 -32.29 -2.31
C MET A 12 -1.76 -30.95 -1.58
N ALA A 13 -2.25 -30.91 -0.34
CA ALA A 13 -2.27 -29.67 0.45
C ALA A 13 -0.88 -29.18 0.85
N ARG A 14 0.09 -30.08 1.06
CA ARG A 14 1.51 -29.72 1.32
C ARG A 14 2.27 -29.33 0.05
N ALA A 15 1.90 -29.87 -1.10
CA ALA A 15 2.38 -29.41 -2.40
C ALA A 15 1.76 -28.05 -2.77
N TRP A 16 0.46 -27.86 -2.55
CA TRP A 16 -0.26 -26.60 -2.79
C TRP A 16 0.20 -25.46 -1.86
N MET A 17 0.56 -25.74 -0.60
CA MET A 17 1.14 -24.74 0.30
C MET A 17 2.59 -24.34 -0.04
N ARG A 18 3.29 -25.08 -0.92
CA ARG A 18 4.66 -24.73 -1.38
C ARG A 18 4.68 -23.92 -2.68
N THR A 19 3.55 -23.80 -3.38
CA THR A 19 3.44 -23.12 -4.68
C THR A 19 2.52 -21.90 -4.67
N VAL A 20 2.13 -21.41 -3.49
CA VAL A 20 1.40 -20.14 -3.37
C VAL A 20 2.32 -19.10 -2.70
N SER A 21 3.42 -18.76 -3.39
CA SER A 21 3.84 -17.36 -3.39
C SER A 21 2.71 -16.61 -4.08
N HIS A 22 2.10 -15.66 -3.37
CA HIS A 22 1.16 -14.73 -3.98
C HIS A 22 1.94 -13.83 -4.94
N ASP A 23 2.28 -14.36 -6.11
CA ASP A 23 2.66 -13.58 -7.28
C ASP A 23 1.36 -13.29 -8.04
N ARG A 24 0.55 -12.42 -7.43
CA ARG A 24 -0.35 -11.60 -8.25
C ARG A 24 0.58 -10.62 -8.93
N ALA A 25 0.61 -10.64 -10.27
CA ALA A 25 1.07 -9.48 -11.02
C ALA A 25 0.35 -8.26 -10.45
N LEU A 26 1.08 -7.48 -9.64
CA LEU A 26 0.56 -6.28 -9.01
C LEU A 26 0.35 -5.27 -10.14
N PRO A 27 -0.79 -4.57 -10.17
CA PRO A 27 -1.01 -3.53 -11.16
C PRO A 27 0.15 -2.51 -11.07
N PRO A 28 0.57 -1.91 -12.20
CA PRO A 28 1.61 -0.90 -12.19
C PRO A 28 1.20 0.24 -11.26
N GLY A 29 1.86 0.34 -10.10
CA GLY A 29 1.61 1.38 -9.10
C GLY A 29 1.42 0.96 -7.65
N GLU A 30 1.48 -0.33 -7.26
CA GLU A 30 1.57 -0.65 -5.83
C GLU A 30 3.00 -0.42 -5.29
N PRO A 31 3.17 0.24 -4.12
CA PRO A 31 4.49 0.51 -3.57
C PRO A 31 5.23 -0.77 -3.19
N SER A 32 6.31 -1.04 -3.91
CA SER A 32 7.23 -2.13 -3.63
C SER A 32 7.86 -1.99 -2.25
N VAL A 33 7.94 -3.12 -1.54
CA VAL A 33 8.59 -3.28 -0.23
C VAL A 33 9.36 -4.60 -0.24
N LEU A 34 10.40 -4.73 0.59
CA LEU A 34 11.13 -6.00 0.68
C LEU A 34 10.23 -7.09 1.28
N SER A 35 10.24 -8.26 0.63
CA SER A 35 9.56 -9.46 1.13
C SER A 35 10.13 -9.90 2.47
N ARG A 36 9.31 -10.58 3.29
CA ARG A 36 9.68 -10.98 4.66
C ARG A 36 10.98 -11.80 4.74
N ASP A 37 11.27 -12.63 3.74
CA ASP A 37 12.50 -13.44 3.69
C ASP A 37 13.77 -12.62 3.36
N LEU A 38 13.60 -11.38 2.88
CA LEU A 38 14.67 -10.46 2.51
C LEU A 38 14.97 -9.42 3.60
N LEU A 39 14.15 -9.36 4.66
CA LEU A 39 14.34 -8.43 5.77
C LEU A 39 15.49 -8.87 6.67
N ARG A 40 16.46 -7.98 6.86
CA ARG A 40 17.67 -8.22 7.64
C ARG A 40 17.66 -7.36 8.90
N TRP A 41 17.75 -8.00 10.05
CA TRP A 41 17.65 -7.35 11.35
C TRP A 41 18.43 -8.13 12.42
N ARG A 42 18.66 -7.48 13.56
CA ARG A 42 19.08 -8.10 14.82
C ARG A 42 18.22 -7.59 15.98
N SER A 43 18.04 -8.41 17.01
CA SER A 43 17.47 -7.94 18.28
C SER A 43 18.59 -7.50 19.21
N ARG A 44 18.39 -6.40 19.93
CA ARG A 44 19.23 -6.00 21.05
C ARG A 44 18.36 -5.37 22.12
N SER A 45 18.36 -5.92 23.34
CA SER A 45 17.65 -5.36 24.50
C SER A 45 16.16 -5.04 24.25
N GLY A 46 15.45 -5.88 23.49
CA GLY A 46 14.03 -5.67 23.15
C GLY A 46 13.77 -4.71 21.97
N GLU A 47 14.83 -4.19 21.34
CA GLU A 47 14.76 -3.36 20.16
C GLU A 47 15.11 -4.13 18.89
N LEU A 48 14.45 -3.77 17.78
CA LEU A 48 14.77 -4.23 16.45
C LEU A 48 15.76 -3.26 15.82
N GLU A 49 16.95 -3.75 15.47
CA GLU A 49 17.95 -2.98 14.73
C GLU A 49 18.02 -3.47 13.28
N PRO A 50 17.59 -2.64 12.30
CA PRO A 50 17.75 -2.97 10.89
C PRO A 50 19.22 -3.08 10.49
N LEU A 51 19.55 -4.06 9.64
CA LEU A 51 20.91 -4.22 9.12
C LEU A 51 21.05 -3.42 7.80
N TRP A 52 21.26 -2.12 7.95
CA TRP A 52 21.45 -1.19 6.84
C TRP A 52 22.61 -1.56 5.93
N LEU A 53 22.49 -1.18 4.66
CA LEU A 53 23.58 -1.20 3.70
C LEU A 53 24.27 0.16 3.65
N GLY A 54 25.60 0.12 3.50
CA GLY A 54 26.39 1.27 3.07
C GLY A 54 26.88 1.08 1.64
N SER A 55 27.31 2.18 1.02
CA SER A 55 27.82 2.22 -0.36
C SER A 55 29.27 1.74 -0.48
N GLY A 56 29.56 0.55 0.05
CA GLY A 56 30.89 -0.06 -0.09
C GLY A 56 31.14 -0.57 -1.52
N PRO A 57 32.39 -0.59 -2.03
CA PRO A 57 32.70 -0.93 -3.43
C PRO A 57 32.09 -2.25 -3.90
N SER A 58 32.14 -3.30 -3.07
CA SER A 58 31.57 -4.61 -3.42
C SER A 58 30.06 -4.59 -3.64
N LEU A 59 29.30 -3.79 -2.88
CA LEU A 59 27.85 -3.67 -3.05
C LEU A 59 27.50 -2.79 -4.25
N ILE A 60 28.31 -1.76 -4.51
CA ILE A 60 28.19 -0.95 -5.72
C ILE A 60 28.34 -1.83 -6.96
N THR A 61 29.39 -2.66 -7.04
CA THR A 61 29.60 -3.57 -8.16
C THR A 61 28.41 -4.51 -8.37
N VAL A 62 27.86 -5.09 -7.30
CA VAL A 62 26.67 -5.98 -7.41
C VAL A 62 25.46 -5.20 -7.93
N ALA A 63 25.20 -3.99 -7.42
CA ALA A 63 24.10 -3.16 -7.89
C ALA A 63 24.28 -2.73 -9.36
N GLU A 64 25.50 -2.38 -9.79
CA GLU A 64 25.83 -2.07 -11.18
C GLU A 64 25.62 -3.27 -12.10
N GLN A 65 26.06 -4.46 -11.69
CA GLN A 65 25.85 -5.69 -12.46
C GLN A 65 24.36 -6.00 -12.64
N LEU A 66 23.56 -5.87 -11.57
CA LEU A 66 22.11 -6.06 -11.64
C LEU A 66 21.45 -5.03 -12.56
N LEU A 67 21.77 -3.74 -12.40
CA LEU A 67 21.25 -2.69 -13.29
C LEU A 67 21.67 -2.91 -14.74
N GLY A 68 22.92 -3.32 -14.96
CA GLY A 68 23.46 -3.65 -16.28
C GLY A 68 22.72 -4.80 -16.94
N LEU A 69 22.41 -5.87 -16.19
CA LEU A 69 21.61 -6.99 -16.68
C LEU A 69 20.24 -6.52 -17.20
N TYR A 70 19.48 -5.77 -16.40
CA TYR A 70 18.17 -5.28 -16.83
C TYR A 70 18.26 -4.34 -18.03
N ARG A 71 19.21 -3.40 -18.04
CA ARG A 71 19.40 -2.46 -19.15
C ARG A 71 19.76 -3.15 -20.47
N ALA A 72 20.52 -4.24 -20.41
CA ALA A 72 20.88 -5.03 -21.57
C ALA A 72 19.76 -5.98 -22.05
N SER A 73 18.72 -6.19 -21.24
CA SER A 73 17.68 -7.20 -21.47
C SER A 73 16.36 -6.62 -22.03
N HIS A 74 16.40 -5.43 -22.63
CA HIS A 74 15.20 -4.83 -23.23
C HIS A 74 14.57 -5.77 -24.27
N GLY A 75 13.28 -6.06 -24.13
CA GLY A 75 12.53 -7.01 -24.96
C GLY A 75 12.77 -8.49 -24.65
N ALA A 76 13.73 -8.84 -23.78
CA ALA A 76 13.93 -10.23 -23.33
C ALA A 76 12.77 -10.71 -22.46
N ARG A 77 12.59 -12.03 -22.38
CA ARG A 77 11.58 -12.64 -21.51
C ARG A 77 12.02 -12.54 -20.06
N GLN A 78 11.07 -12.47 -19.15
CA GLN A 78 11.36 -12.52 -17.71
C GLN A 78 12.15 -13.79 -17.34
N SER A 79 11.84 -14.94 -17.94
CA SER A 79 12.60 -16.19 -17.76
C SER A 79 14.08 -16.06 -18.11
N ASP A 80 14.41 -15.37 -19.21
CA ASP A 80 15.78 -15.24 -19.69
C ASP A 80 16.61 -14.38 -18.72
N ILE A 81 15.97 -13.35 -18.16
CA ILE A 81 16.56 -12.49 -17.12
C ILE A 81 16.76 -13.33 -15.83
N ASP A 82 15.75 -14.11 -15.44
CA ASP A 82 15.80 -14.95 -14.25
C ASP A 82 16.92 -16.01 -14.34
N GLU A 83 17.18 -16.55 -15.53
CA GLU A 83 18.29 -17.48 -15.80
C GLU A 83 19.67 -16.81 -15.73
N ALA A 84 19.76 -15.51 -16.04
CA ALA A 84 21.02 -14.75 -16.02
C ALA A 84 21.38 -14.17 -14.63
N LEU A 85 20.46 -14.15 -13.67
CA LEU A 85 20.66 -13.63 -12.31
C LEU A 85 21.60 -14.44 -11.40
N PRO A 86 21.57 -15.79 -11.38
CA PRO A 86 22.30 -16.58 -10.38
C PRO A 86 23.80 -16.29 -10.28
N PRO A 87 24.56 -16.09 -11.39
CA PRO A 87 25.97 -15.73 -11.32
C PRO A 87 26.21 -14.44 -10.50
N ILE A 88 25.39 -13.42 -10.68
CA ILE A 88 25.49 -12.14 -9.96
C ILE A 88 25.12 -12.32 -8.49
N ILE A 89 24.02 -13.03 -8.21
CA ILE A 89 23.55 -13.27 -6.84
C ILE A 89 24.55 -14.10 -6.04
N HIS A 90 25.10 -15.17 -6.63
CA HIS A 90 26.03 -16.08 -5.97
C HIS A 90 27.42 -15.47 -5.75
N ALA A 91 27.84 -14.53 -6.60
CA ALA A 91 29.10 -13.79 -6.40
C ALA A 91 29.03 -12.85 -5.19
N CYS A 92 27.85 -12.42 -4.77
CA CYS A 92 27.69 -11.59 -3.58
C CYS A 92 27.86 -12.43 -2.30
N ARG A 93 28.73 -11.97 -1.39
CA ARG A 93 28.95 -12.61 -0.06
C ARG A 93 27.65 -12.84 0.71
N SER A 94 26.67 -11.95 0.55
CA SER A 94 25.35 -12.06 1.19
C SER A 94 24.27 -12.17 0.13
N GLN A 95 23.92 -13.39 -0.27
CA GLN A 95 22.89 -13.64 -1.29
C GLN A 95 21.53 -13.02 -0.95
N VAL A 96 21.16 -12.94 0.34
CA VAL A 96 19.93 -12.23 0.78
C VAL A 96 19.96 -10.75 0.41
N VAL A 97 21.14 -10.12 0.44
CA VAL A 97 21.30 -8.72 0.02
C VAL A 97 21.18 -8.60 -1.48
N ALA A 98 21.89 -9.43 -2.25
CA ALA A 98 21.80 -9.41 -3.71
C ALA A 98 20.36 -9.67 -4.21
N ARG A 99 19.66 -10.65 -3.61
CA ARG A 99 18.23 -10.91 -3.89
C ARG A 99 17.34 -9.70 -3.57
N GLY A 100 17.64 -8.97 -2.49
CA GLY A 100 16.90 -7.77 -2.13
C GLY A 100 17.16 -6.58 -3.07
N LEU A 101 18.42 -6.36 -3.48
CA LEU A 101 18.77 -5.36 -4.50
C LEU A 101 18.09 -5.68 -5.83
N HIS A 102 18.16 -6.96 -6.25
CA HIS A 102 17.46 -7.47 -7.43
C HIS A 102 15.97 -7.18 -7.34
N LYS A 103 15.30 -7.55 -6.24
CA LYS A 103 13.87 -7.32 -6.07
C LYS A 103 13.48 -5.85 -6.27
N ILE A 104 14.24 -4.92 -5.72
CA ILE A 104 13.94 -3.49 -5.82
C ILE A 104 14.02 -2.99 -7.26
N ILE A 105 15.00 -3.50 -8.03
CA ILE A 105 15.14 -3.18 -9.44
C ILE A 105 14.01 -3.82 -10.25
N ALA A 106 13.75 -5.12 -10.02
CA ALA A 106 12.72 -5.89 -10.71
C ALA A 106 11.32 -5.29 -10.53
N ASP A 107 10.95 -4.93 -9.29
CA ASP A 107 9.65 -4.32 -8.98
C ASP A 107 9.47 -2.93 -9.62
N ALA A 108 10.55 -2.30 -10.08
CA ALA A 108 10.54 -1.00 -10.75
C ALA A 108 10.58 -1.08 -12.28
N CYS A 109 10.72 -2.29 -12.82
CA CYS A 109 10.64 -2.54 -14.25
C CYS A 109 9.17 -2.67 -14.69
N THR A 110 8.89 -2.34 -15.95
CA THR A 110 7.60 -2.64 -16.58
C THR A 110 7.76 -3.79 -17.57
N PHE A 111 6.79 -4.68 -17.56
CA PHE A 111 6.76 -5.85 -18.44
C PHE A 111 5.46 -5.86 -19.24
N THR A 112 5.59 -6.13 -20.54
CA THR A 112 4.45 -6.33 -21.44
C THR A 112 4.08 -7.80 -21.45
N GLN A 113 2.83 -8.10 -21.08
CA GLN A 113 2.27 -9.45 -21.10
C GLN A 113 1.80 -9.82 -22.50
N GLY A 114 1.83 -11.12 -22.82
CA GLY A 114 1.24 -11.66 -24.05
C GLY A 114 -0.29 -11.62 -24.04
N GLU A 115 -0.89 -11.85 -25.20
CA GLU A 115 -2.35 -12.02 -25.34
C GLU A 115 -2.82 -13.26 -24.59
N ASP A 116 -4.02 -13.25 -24.01
CA ASP A 116 -4.56 -14.39 -23.25
C ASP A 116 -4.77 -15.62 -24.16
N LEU A 117 -4.10 -16.73 -23.82
CA LEU A 117 -4.14 -17.98 -24.61
C LEU A 117 -4.97 -19.08 -23.93
N ARG A 118 -5.79 -18.77 -22.92
CA ARG A 118 -6.60 -19.77 -22.20
C ARG A 118 -7.56 -20.54 -23.11
N GLU A 119 -8.26 -19.85 -24.01
CA GLU A 119 -9.22 -20.49 -24.92
C GLU A 119 -8.51 -21.37 -25.96
N LEU A 120 -7.42 -20.87 -26.55
CA LEU A 120 -6.59 -21.63 -27.48
C LEU A 120 -6.02 -22.90 -26.83
N ARG A 121 -5.52 -22.80 -25.59
CA ARG A 121 -5.07 -23.96 -24.80
C ARG A 121 -6.17 -24.99 -24.60
N SER A 122 -7.36 -24.55 -24.20
CA SER A 122 -8.50 -25.46 -24.01
C SER A 122 -8.82 -26.20 -25.30
N ALA A 123 -8.92 -25.47 -26.42
CA ALA A 123 -9.22 -26.06 -27.72
C ALA A 123 -8.16 -27.08 -28.16
N ILE A 124 -6.87 -26.77 -28.01
CA ILE A 124 -5.77 -27.68 -28.32
C ILE A 124 -5.81 -28.93 -27.44
N PHE A 125 -6.07 -28.80 -26.14
CA PHE A 125 -6.15 -29.95 -25.24
C PHE A 125 -7.35 -30.85 -25.53
N ASP A 126 -8.51 -30.26 -25.85
CA ASP A 126 -9.70 -31.02 -26.24
C ASP A 126 -9.49 -31.76 -27.57
N ALA A 127 -8.90 -31.07 -28.56
CA ALA A 127 -8.54 -31.67 -29.85
C ALA A 127 -7.49 -32.79 -29.69
N SER A 128 -6.49 -32.59 -28.83
CA SER A 128 -5.50 -33.62 -28.49
C SER A 128 -6.13 -34.84 -27.84
N ALA A 129 -7.02 -34.64 -26.86
CA ALA A 129 -7.72 -35.73 -26.20
C ALA A 129 -8.62 -36.51 -27.16
N LYS A 130 -9.27 -35.83 -28.11
CA LYS A 130 -10.06 -36.44 -29.18
C LYS A 130 -9.18 -37.26 -30.13
N ALA A 131 -8.09 -36.68 -30.63
CA ALA A 131 -7.15 -37.35 -31.53
C ALA A 131 -6.54 -38.62 -30.89
N LEU A 132 -6.18 -38.58 -29.61
CA LEU A 132 -5.66 -39.75 -28.89
C LEU A 132 -6.67 -40.90 -28.80
N ARG A 133 -7.98 -40.62 -28.76
CA ARG A 133 -9.03 -41.66 -28.69
C ARG A 133 -9.38 -42.23 -30.06
N GLU A 134 -9.45 -41.37 -31.07
CA GLU A 134 -10.03 -41.72 -32.37
C GLU A 134 -8.97 -42.13 -33.41
N ASN A 135 -7.82 -41.47 -33.43
CA ASN A 135 -6.77 -41.72 -34.40
C ASN A 135 -5.40 -41.34 -33.82
N PRO A 136 -4.83 -42.16 -32.91
CA PRO A 136 -3.58 -41.85 -32.26
C PRO A 136 -2.42 -41.91 -33.25
N SER A 137 -1.62 -40.85 -33.31
CA SER A 137 -0.39 -40.85 -34.09
C SER A 137 0.68 -41.71 -33.41
N ALA A 138 1.50 -42.39 -34.22
CA ALA A 138 2.62 -43.20 -33.72
C ALA A 138 3.77 -42.35 -33.12
N HIS A 139 3.84 -41.06 -33.47
CA HIS A 139 4.91 -40.15 -33.05
C HIS A 139 4.34 -38.85 -32.51
N CYS A 140 5.01 -38.26 -31.51
CA CYS A 140 4.57 -37.02 -30.86
C CYS A 140 4.43 -35.84 -31.84
N GLU A 141 5.34 -35.72 -32.82
CA GLU A 141 5.31 -34.64 -33.82
C GLU A 141 4.11 -34.79 -34.76
N GLY A 142 3.84 -36.01 -35.23
CA GLY A 142 2.66 -36.31 -36.03
C GLY A 142 1.37 -36.02 -35.27
N HIS A 143 1.33 -36.34 -33.96
CA HIS A 143 0.20 -36.00 -33.10
C HIS A 143 -0.01 -34.48 -33.00
N ARG A 144 1.05 -33.69 -32.80
CA ARG A 144 0.95 -32.23 -32.74
C ARG A 144 0.47 -31.62 -34.05
N ALA A 145 1.01 -32.08 -35.18
CA ALA A 145 0.57 -31.64 -36.52
C ALA A 145 -0.90 -31.96 -36.76
N GLN A 146 -1.33 -33.17 -36.42
CA GLN A 146 -2.74 -33.58 -36.51
C GLN A 146 -3.65 -32.72 -35.64
N VAL A 147 -3.26 -32.43 -34.40
CA VAL A 147 -4.04 -31.59 -33.48
C VAL A 147 -4.14 -30.16 -34.00
N LEU A 148 -3.01 -29.53 -34.35
CA LEU A 148 -2.98 -28.14 -34.81
C LEU A 148 -3.74 -27.96 -36.14
N ALA A 149 -3.71 -28.95 -37.04
CA ALA A 149 -4.51 -28.93 -38.26
C ALA A 149 -6.03 -28.88 -38.02
N THR A 150 -6.51 -29.24 -36.82
CA THR A 150 -7.94 -29.15 -36.44
C THR A 150 -8.31 -27.84 -35.75
N ILE A 151 -7.33 -26.99 -35.42
CA ILE A 151 -7.54 -25.72 -34.74
C ILE A 151 -7.51 -24.60 -35.79
N PRO A 152 -8.63 -23.90 -36.04
CA PRO A 152 -8.67 -22.79 -36.99
C PRO A 152 -7.68 -21.70 -36.59
N ASP A 153 -7.00 -21.12 -37.58
CA ASP A 153 -6.05 -20.02 -37.42
C ASP A 153 -4.93 -20.27 -36.38
N SER A 154 -4.64 -21.54 -36.08
CA SER A 154 -3.56 -21.87 -35.15
C SER A 154 -2.22 -21.40 -35.69
N ASP A 155 -1.44 -20.73 -34.84
CA ASP A 155 -0.11 -20.26 -35.20
C ASP A 155 0.80 -21.44 -35.56
N ALA A 156 1.26 -21.48 -36.81
CA ALA A 156 2.16 -22.53 -37.30
C ALA A 156 3.44 -22.66 -36.47
N ARG A 157 3.87 -21.58 -35.80
CA ARG A 157 5.02 -21.57 -34.89
C ARG A 157 4.82 -22.50 -33.69
N LEU A 158 3.60 -22.86 -33.32
CA LEU A 158 3.32 -23.82 -32.25
C LEU A 158 3.82 -25.24 -32.55
N LEU A 159 4.06 -25.58 -33.82
CA LEU A 159 4.70 -26.84 -34.20
C LEU A 159 6.19 -26.84 -33.87
N GLU A 160 6.85 -25.71 -34.14
CA GLU A 160 8.29 -25.52 -33.95
C GLU A 160 8.63 -25.23 -32.48
N ASP A 161 7.83 -24.39 -31.82
CA ASP A 161 7.94 -24.05 -30.41
C ASP A 161 6.59 -24.22 -29.68
N PRO A 162 6.29 -25.42 -29.18
CA PRO A 162 5.07 -25.67 -28.40
C PRO A 162 4.99 -24.85 -27.10
N GLN A 163 6.09 -24.25 -26.64
CA GLN A 163 6.06 -23.44 -25.42
C GLN A 163 5.35 -22.09 -25.64
N LEU A 164 5.20 -21.64 -26.89
CA LEU A 164 4.41 -20.46 -27.25
C LEU A 164 2.94 -20.56 -26.79
N LEU A 165 2.45 -21.77 -26.55
CA LEU A 165 1.13 -22.01 -25.95
C LEU A 165 0.99 -21.38 -24.54
N TYR A 166 2.10 -21.02 -23.91
CA TYR A 166 2.19 -20.41 -22.59
C TYR A 166 2.76 -18.99 -22.62
N ALA A 167 2.80 -18.34 -23.80
CA ALA A 167 3.38 -17.01 -23.98
C ALA A 167 2.65 -15.88 -23.24
N ASP A 168 1.49 -16.15 -22.66
CA ASP A 168 0.69 -15.26 -21.83
C ASP A 168 0.98 -15.39 -20.33
N LEU A 169 1.82 -16.36 -19.93
CA LEU A 169 2.23 -16.52 -18.53
C LEU A 169 3.30 -15.50 -18.15
N PRO A 170 3.40 -15.10 -16.86
CA PRO A 170 4.33 -14.05 -16.43
C PRO A 170 5.78 -14.27 -16.85
N GLN A 171 6.29 -15.50 -16.84
CA GLN A 171 7.68 -15.77 -17.23
C GLN A 171 7.98 -15.44 -18.71
N TRP A 172 6.96 -15.32 -19.56
CA TRP A 172 7.07 -14.92 -20.97
C TRP A 172 6.90 -13.41 -21.18
N ALA A 173 6.54 -12.67 -20.14
CA ALA A 173 6.41 -11.24 -20.19
C ALA A 173 7.74 -10.60 -20.62
N ARG A 174 7.66 -9.60 -21.49
CA ARG A 174 8.84 -8.96 -22.08
C ARG A 174 9.15 -7.67 -21.37
N LEU A 175 10.42 -7.47 -21.03
CA LEU A 175 10.87 -6.24 -20.39
C LEU A 175 10.70 -5.04 -21.33
N GLU A 176 9.92 -4.04 -20.89
CA GLU A 176 9.62 -2.84 -21.66
C GLU A 176 10.41 -1.63 -21.14
N ALA A 177 10.39 -1.39 -19.83
CA ALA A 177 11.12 -0.28 -19.22
C ALA A 177 11.89 -0.71 -17.98
N THR A 178 12.99 0.00 -17.72
CA THR A 178 13.88 -0.21 -16.57
C THR A 178 14.10 1.12 -15.84
N PRO A 179 14.43 1.08 -14.54
CA PRO A 179 14.75 2.30 -13.82
C PRO A 179 16.10 2.91 -14.24
N HIS A 180 16.13 4.23 -14.38
CA HIS A 180 17.36 5.02 -14.59
C HIS A 180 18.01 5.40 -13.26
N TRP A 181 18.36 4.41 -12.43
CA TRP A 181 18.99 4.65 -11.12
C TRP A 181 20.51 4.45 -11.13
N SER A 182 21.23 5.13 -10.24
CA SER A 182 22.61 4.77 -9.91
C SER A 182 22.68 3.58 -8.95
N ALA A 183 23.87 3.01 -8.75
CA ALA A 183 24.08 1.92 -7.79
C ALA A 183 23.81 2.37 -6.34
N GLU A 184 24.25 3.58 -5.98
CA GLU A 184 23.97 4.22 -4.69
C GLU A 184 22.46 4.40 -4.48
N GLU A 185 21.76 4.81 -5.53
CA GLU A 185 20.31 4.99 -5.48
C GLU A 185 19.55 3.67 -5.26
N VAL A 186 20.06 2.55 -5.75
CA VAL A 186 19.53 1.21 -5.44
C VAL A 186 19.75 0.88 -3.96
N ILE A 187 20.93 1.18 -3.41
CA ILE A 187 21.25 0.95 -2.00
C ILE A 187 20.37 1.82 -1.08
N ASP A 188 20.19 3.09 -1.42
CA ASP A 188 19.31 4.01 -0.68
C ASP A 188 17.86 3.49 -0.65
N ARG A 189 17.36 2.99 -1.79
CA ARG A 189 16.03 2.35 -1.88
C ARG A 189 15.97 1.05 -1.10
N TYR A 190 17.04 0.26 -1.05
CA TYR A 190 17.10 -0.92 -0.22
C TYR A 190 16.90 -0.60 1.25
N ASN A 191 17.61 0.41 1.76
CA ASN A 191 17.44 0.82 3.14
C ASN A 191 16.01 1.32 3.41
N MET A 192 15.42 2.09 2.48
CA MET A 192 14.01 2.49 2.59
C MET A 192 13.06 1.29 2.63
N HIS A 193 13.17 0.38 1.66
CA HIS A 193 12.28 -0.78 1.56
C HIS A 193 12.47 -1.78 2.72
N LEU A 194 13.67 -1.84 3.30
CA LEU A 194 13.96 -2.61 4.50
C LEU A 194 13.18 -2.05 5.71
N ALA A 195 13.25 -0.74 5.94
CA ALA A 195 12.52 -0.08 7.01
C ALA A 195 11.01 -0.20 6.83
N GLN A 196 10.53 0.03 5.60
CA GLN A 196 9.13 -0.15 5.20
C GLN A 196 8.64 -1.57 5.44
N GLY A 197 9.46 -2.58 5.10
CA GLY A 197 9.15 -3.99 5.32
C GLY A 197 8.89 -4.34 6.79
N PHE A 198 9.58 -3.70 7.74
CA PHE A 198 9.28 -3.85 9.18
C PHE A 198 7.97 -3.15 9.57
N LEU A 199 7.73 -1.95 9.02
CA LEU A 199 6.50 -1.19 9.28
C LEU A 199 5.24 -1.88 8.73
N LEU A 200 5.36 -2.82 7.80
CA LEU A 200 4.22 -3.67 7.36
C LEU A 200 3.55 -4.43 8.50
N GLY A 201 4.29 -4.73 9.56
CA GLY A 201 3.76 -5.38 10.77
C GLY A 201 3.35 -4.41 11.87
N ALA A 202 3.47 -3.10 11.66
CA ALA A 202 3.14 -2.09 12.68
C ALA A 202 1.64 -1.77 12.69
N HIS A 203 1.12 -1.48 13.88
CA HIS A 203 -0.26 -1.00 14.07
C HIS A 203 -0.31 0.50 14.37
N ARG A 204 0.75 1.02 14.98
CA ARG A 204 0.90 2.39 15.44
C ARG A 204 2.35 2.83 15.22
N LEU A 205 2.49 4.11 14.93
CA LEU A 205 3.73 4.82 14.71
C LEU A 205 3.65 6.12 15.54
N ASP A 206 4.57 6.27 16.48
CA ASP A 206 4.75 7.49 17.25
C ASP A 206 5.85 8.32 16.62
N LEU A 207 5.51 9.51 16.15
CA LEU A 207 6.42 10.43 15.48
C LEU A 207 6.59 11.70 16.31
N GLN A 208 7.84 12.09 16.57
CA GLN A 208 8.18 13.34 17.23
C GLN A 208 8.93 14.23 16.24
N LEU A 209 8.52 15.50 16.16
CA LEU A 209 9.11 16.50 15.28
C LEU A 209 9.39 17.78 16.05
N ASP A 210 10.51 18.43 15.73
CA ASP A 210 10.81 19.77 16.21
C ASP A 210 9.96 20.81 15.46
N GLY A 211 9.01 21.42 16.16
CA GLY A 211 8.09 22.40 15.60
C GLY A 211 8.80 23.65 15.05
N ARG A 212 9.96 24.04 15.60
CA ARG A 212 10.74 25.21 15.18
C ARG A 212 11.38 25.01 13.81
N GLN A 213 11.70 23.77 13.48
CA GLN A 213 12.36 23.40 12.22
C GLN A 213 11.38 22.95 11.13
N LEU A 214 10.09 22.83 11.50
CA LEU A 214 9.01 22.51 10.58
C LEU A 214 8.43 23.77 9.93
N SER A 215 8.90 24.07 8.71
CA SER A 215 8.26 25.09 7.87
C SER A 215 6.78 24.77 7.59
N VAL A 216 5.98 25.81 7.31
CA VAL A 216 4.55 25.66 6.94
C VAL A 216 4.38 24.70 5.75
N GLY A 217 5.27 24.77 4.76
CA GLY A 217 5.26 23.89 3.60
C GLY A 217 5.50 22.42 3.96
N MET A 218 6.46 22.14 4.86
CA MET A 218 6.73 20.78 5.34
C MET A 218 5.55 20.21 6.12
N ARG A 219 4.95 21.00 7.02
CA ARG A 219 3.74 20.61 7.76
C ARG A 219 2.61 20.25 6.80
N ARG A 220 2.34 21.09 5.80
CA ARG A 220 1.31 20.83 4.77
C ARG A 220 1.59 19.53 4.02
N ARG A 221 2.83 19.27 3.60
CA ARG A 221 3.19 18.03 2.89
C ARG A 221 3.00 16.78 3.75
N LEU A 222 3.40 16.83 5.02
CA LEU A 222 3.21 15.71 5.95
C LEU A 222 1.73 15.42 6.18
N LEU A 223 0.93 16.45 6.44
CA LEU A 223 -0.52 16.31 6.60
C LEU A 223 -1.19 15.78 5.33
N LYS A 224 -0.74 16.24 4.16
CA LYS A 224 -1.22 15.74 2.87
C LYS A 224 -0.90 14.25 2.70
N ALA A 225 0.32 13.83 3.06
CA ALA A 225 0.72 12.43 3.04
C ALA A 225 -0.12 11.56 3.99
N LEU A 226 -0.31 12.00 5.24
CA LEU A 226 -1.16 11.31 6.22
C LEU A 226 -2.59 11.08 5.69
N ARG A 227 -3.18 12.11 5.05
CA ARG A 227 -4.51 12.03 4.45
C ARG A 227 -4.57 11.08 3.26
N TRP A 228 -3.60 11.15 2.34
CA TRP A 228 -3.55 10.25 1.18
C TRP A 228 -3.39 8.78 1.59
N GLN A 229 -2.64 8.54 2.66
CA GLN A 229 -2.48 7.23 3.27
C GLN A 229 -3.69 6.83 4.14
N ARG A 230 -4.72 7.68 4.26
CA ARG A 230 -5.93 7.45 5.06
C ARG A 230 -5.61 7.03 6.50
N LEU A 231 -4.54 7.60 7.06
CA LEU A 231 -4.07 7.32 8.41
C LEU A 231 -4.74 8.26 9.40
N LEU A 232 -5.02 7.72 10.60
CA LEU A 232 -5.41 8.57 11.72
C LEU A 232 -4.18 9.20 12.33
N VAL A 233 -4.33 10.46 12.69
CA VAL A 233 -3.30 11.23 13.38
C VAL A 233 -3.92 11.95 14.56
N HIS A 234 -3.32 11.77 15.73
CA HIS A 234 -3.56 12.62 16.88
C HIS A 234 -2.29 13.45 17.13
N ILE A 235 -2.42 14.77 17.11
CA ILE A 235 -1.30 15.71 17.23
C ILE A 235 -1.40 16.42 18.58
N GLN A 236 -0.35 16.28 19.37
CA GLN A 236 -0.16 17.03 20.61
C GLN A 236 1.01 18.00 20.41
N ALA A 237 0.77 19.27 20.70
CA ALA A 237 1.83 20.27 20.81
C ALA A 237 2.06 20.53 22.30
N SER A 238 3.31 20.40 22.73
CA SER A 238 3.69 20.80 24.08
C SER A 238 4.18 22.24 24.07
N ALA A 239 3.63 23.06 24.96
CA ALA A 239 3.91 24.51 25.02
C ALA A 239 5.30 24.82 25.60
N GLU A 240 5.95 23.86 26.25
CA GLU A 240 7.23 24.05 26.94
C GLU A 240 8.45 23.82 26.04
N ASP A 241 8.34 22.91 25.07
CA ASP A 241 9.46 22.36 24.30
C ASP A 241 9.30 22.48 22.76
N ASP A 242 8.20 23.08 22.26
CA ASP A 242 7.90 23.22 20.81
C ASP A 242 7.93 21.88 20.02
N VAL A 243 7.90 20.75 20.73
CA VAL A 243 7.87 19.42 20.13
C VAL A 243 6.43 19.06 19.75
N LEU A 244 6.26 18.67 18.49
CA LEU A 244 5.01 18.12 17.98
C LEU A 244 5.07 16.60 18.04
N ARG A 245 4.13 16.00 18.78
CA ARG A 245 4.00 14.56 18.95
C ARG A 245 2.79 14.08 18.16
N PHE A 246 3.05 13.17 17.23
CA PHE A 246 2.08 12.58 16.34
C PHE A 246 1.91 11.12 16.73
N GLU A 247 0.73 10.77 17.21
CA GLU A 247 0.32 9.37 17.31
C GLU A 247 -0.39 9.02 16.00
N ILE A 248 0.29 8.24 15.16
CA ILE A 248 -0.20 7.86 13.84
C ILE A 248 -0.58 6.39 13.92
N SER A 249 -1.82 6.07 13.56
CA SER A 249 -2.27 4.68 13.62
C SER A 249 -2.86 4.23 12.30
N GLY A 250 -2.52 2.98 12.01
CA GLY A 250 -3.28 2.14 11.14
C GLY A 250 -4.60 1.85 11.84
N PRO A 251 -5.72 2.14 11.22
CA PRO A 251 -6.98 2.01 11.91
C PRO A 251 -7.35 0.53 12.07
N GLY A 252 -7.18 -0.01 13.28
CA GLY A 252 -7.31 -1.45 13.51
C GLY A 252 -6.31 -2.05 14.49
N ALA A 253 -5.94 -1.36 15.57
CA ALA A 253 -5.33 -2.04 16.72
C ALA A 253 -6.23 -3.16 17.33
N VAL A 254 -7.49 -3.26 16.88
CA VAL A 254 -8.55 -4.12 17.44
C VAL A 254 -9.05 -5.22 16.47
N LEU A 255 -8.70 -5.21 15.17
CA LEU A 255 -9.24 -6.18 14.21
C LEU A 255 -8.17 -6.85 13.34
N ASP A 256 -8.35 -8.14 13.11
CA ASP A 256 -7.45 -9.18 12.60
C ASP A 256 -6.90 -9.00 11.16
N GLN A 257 -6.91 -7.78 10.61
CA GLN A 257 -6.43 -7.44 9.27
C GLN A 257 -5.09 -6.69 9.32
N ARG A 258 -4.08 -7.36 9.91
CA ARG A 258 -2.74 -6.80 10.15
C ARG A 258 -1.99 -6.31 8.90
N SER A 259 -2.37 -6.76 7.70
CA SER A 259 -1.61 -6.55 6.47
C SER A 259 -1.91 -5.27 5.69
N ARG A 260 -3.11 -4.66 5.85
CA ARG A 260 -3.50 -3.54 4.98
C ARG A 260 -2.90 -2.20 5.41
N TYR A 261 -2.78 -1.94 6.71
CA TYR A 261 -2.33 -0.64 7.25
C TYR A 261 -0.84 -0.50 7.46
N GLY A 262 -0.14 -1.59 7.75
CA GLY A 262 1.30 -1.55 7.80
C GLY A 262 1.90 -1.04 6.47
N LEU A 263 1.23 -1.31 5.35
CA LEU A 263 1.59 -0.75 4.06
C LEU A 263 1.41 0.78 4.02
N GLN A 264 0.30 1.34 4.50
CA GLN A 264 0.12 2.80 4.54
C GLN A 264 1.10 3.49 5.50
N LEU A 265 1.36 2.89 6.68
CA LEU A 265 2.39 3.36 7.60
C LEU A 265 3.78 3.32 6.97
N ALA A 266 4.11 2.24 6.27
CA ALA A 266 5.36 2.10 5.52
C ALA A 266 5.46 3.16 4.42
N GLN A 267 4.39 3.44 3.68
CA GLN A 267 4.38 4.46 2.64
C GLN A 267 4.49 5.90 3.18
N LEU A 268 4.21 6.13 4.47
CA LEU A 268 4.45 7.43 5.10
C LEU A 268 5.95 7.70 5.34
N LEU A 269 6.76 6.66 5.52
CA LEU A 269 8.17 6.78 5.91
C LEU A 269 9.01 7.68 4.98
N PRO A 270 8.92 7.60 3.63
CA PRO A 270 9.63 8.52 2.74
C PRO A 270 9.30 10.00 2.97
N HIS A 271 8.07 10.31 3.38
CA HIS A 271 7.66 11.68 3.72
C HIS A 271 8.31 12.13 5.03
N ILE A 272 8.33 11.27 6.04
CA ILE A 272 8.98 11.52 7.34
C ILE A 272 10.49 11.72 7.14
N ALA A 273 11.13 10.84 6.37
CA ALA A 273 12.57 10.90 6.07
C ALA A 273 12.99 12.13 5.23
N SER A 274 12.03 12.94 4.75
CA SER A 274 12.30 14.23 4.08
C SER A 274 12.33 15.43 5.04
N LEU A 275 12.04 15.21 6.33
CA LEU A 275 12.06 16.22 7.37
C LEU A 275 13.48 16.33 7.97
N PRO A 276 13.89 17.51 8.45
CA PRO A 276 15.26 17.74 8.92
C PRO A 276 15.59 16.99 10.21
N HIS A 277 14.67 16.98 11.17
CA HIS A 277 14.78 16.26 12.43
C HIS A 277 13.48 15.54 12.74
N TRP A 278 13.57 14.24 12.98
CA TRP A 278 12.40 13.40 13.22
C TRP A 278 12.81 12.18 14.01
N GLN A 279 11.92 11.74 14.90
CA GLN A 279 12.07 10.47 15.60
C GLN A 279 10.79 9.68 15.47
N LEU A 280 10.93 8.43 15.06
CA LEU A 280 9.84 7.49 14.82
C LEU A 280 10.02 6.28 15.72
N GLN A 281 8.94 5.85 16.35
CA GLN A 281 8.89 4.62 17.12
C GLN A 281 7.70 3.78 16.68
N ALA A 282 7.89 2.47 16.52
CA ALA A 282 6.82 1.55 16.19
C ALA A 282 7.07 0.19 16.83
N ARG A 283 6.02 -0.44 17.34
CA ARG A 283 6.06 -1.84 17.76
C ARG A 283 5.82 -2.73 16.53
N VAL A 284 6.73 -3.67 16.29
CA VAL A 284 6.74 -4.52 15.10
C VAL A 284 7.06 -5.97 15.44
N THR A 285 6.54 -6.90 14.66
CA THR A 285 6.90 -8.33 14.76
C THR A 285 7.73 -8.73 13.54
N PRO A 286 9.06 -8.87 13.66
CA PRO A 286 9.89 -9.22 12.52
C PRO A 286 9.65 -10.66 12.03
N PRO A 287 10.10 -11.00 10.82
CA PRO A 287 10.13 -12.38 10.36
C PRO A 287 11.14 -13.20 11.16
N ARG A 288 10.90 -14.51 11.19
CA ARG A 288 11.80 -15.48 11.82
C ARG A 288 13.20 -15.38 11.22
N SER A 289 14.21 -15.49 12.07
CA SER A 289 15.63 -15.50 11.69
C SER A 289 16.30 -16.74 12.27
N PRO A 290 17.39 -17.27 11.68
CA PRO A 290 18.15 -18.37 12.28
C PRO A 290 18.60 -18.09 13.73
N ARG A 291 18.80 -16.81 14.09
CA ARG A 291 19.17 -16.40 15.46
C ARG A 291 17.98 -16.23 16.39
N ASP A 292 16.79 -16.02 15.85
CA ASP A 292 15.55 -15.82 16.59
C ASP A 292 14.38 -16.47 15.81
N PRO A 293 14.09 -17.75 16.09
CA PRO A 293 13.08 -18.51 15.34
C PRO A 293 11.65 -18.15 15.71
N GLN A 294 11.41 -17.46 16.84
CA GLN A 294 10.09 -17.02 17.29
C GLN A 294 10.18 -15.61 17.89
N PRO A 295 10.44 -14.59 17.05
CA PRO A 295 10.55 -13.24 17.56
C PRO A 295 9.20 -12.75 18.07
N GLY A 296 9.21 -12.21 19.28
CA GLY A 296 8.08 -11.46 19.84
C GLY A 296 7.92 -10.09 19.19
N GLU A 297 7.08 -9.27 19.80
CA GLU A 297 6.99 -7.85 19.46
C GLU A 297 8.26 -7.13 19.93
N LEU A 298 8.90 -6.39 19.03
CA LEU A 298 10.09 -5.58 19.30
C LEU A 298 9.82 -4.11 18.99
N LEU A 299 10.59 -3.23 19.62
CA LEU A 299 10.52 -1.80 19.34
C LEU A 299 11.47 -1.43 18.19
N LEU A 300 10.94 -0.86 17.12
CA LEU A 300 11.71 -0.21 16.06
C LEU A 300 11.81 1.28 16.37
N ARG A 301 13.04 1.80 16.45
CA ARG A 301 13.34 3.23 16.54
C ARG A 301 14.08 3.67 15.29
N LEU A 302 13.60 4.72 14.64
CA LEU A 302 14.23 5.35 13.50
C LEU A 302 14.31 6.85 13.73
N ASP A 303 15.36 7.49 13.27
CA ASP A 303 15.54 8.95 13.34
C ASP A 303 16.28 9.45 12.09
N GLU A 304 16.58 10.75 12.04
CA GLU A 304 17.28 11.37 10.90
C GLU A 304 18.68 10.82 10.63
N ARG A 305 19.28 10.03 11.54
CA ARG A 305 20.60 9.40 11.36
C ARG A 305 20.51 8.07 10.63
N ALA A 306 19.32 7.49 10.51
CA ALA A 306 19.12 6.31 9.69
C ALA A 306 19.45 6.64 8.21
N PRO A 307 20.03 5.71 7.44
CA PRO A 307 20.40 5.94 6.04
C PRO A 307 19.18 5.85 5.12
N LEU A 308 18.16 6.65 5.43
CA LEU A 308 16.88 6.72 4.75
C LEU A 308 16.84 8.03 3.96
N ARG A 309 16.98 7.94 2.64
CA ARG A 309 16.86 9.10 1.76
C ARG A 309 15.39 9.40 1.49
N GLY A 310 14.84 10.40 2.19
CA GLY A 310 13.59 11.05 1.77
C GLY A 310 13.75 11.73 0.42
N GLY A 311 12.70 11.80 -0.38
CA GLY A 311 12.79 12.42 -1.72
C GLY A 311 11.45 12.88 -2.26
N SER A 312 11.45 14.03 -2.95
CA SER A 312 10.25 14.61 -3.58
C SER A 312 9.54 13.69 -4.55
N ARG A 313 10.30 12.78 -5.20
CA ARG A 313 9.80 11.69 -6.05
C ARG A 313 8.84 10.73 -5.35
N PHE A 314 8.95 10.54 -4.03
CA PHE A 314 8.00 9.74 -3.24
C PHE A 314 6.78 10.55 -2.78
N LEU A 315 6.80 11.88 -2.95
CA LEU A 315 5.73 12.79 -2.51
C LEU A 315 4.57 12.90 -3.53
N ALA A 316 4.66 12.24 -4.68
CA ALA A 316 3.77 12.50 -5.83
C ALA A 316 2.63 11.48 -6.00
N HIS A 317 2.59 10.39 -5.23
CA HIS A 317 1.49 9.43 -5.36
C HIS A 317 0.24 9.94 -4.64
N VAL A 318 -0.62 10.62 -5.41
CA VAL A 318 -2.02 10.81 -5.06
C VAL A 318 -2.78 9.64 -5.68
N PRO A 319 -3.52 8.83 -4.90
CA PRO A 319 -4.39 7.81 -5.48
C PRO A 319 -5.28 8.42 -6.55
N LYS A 320 -5.34 7.80 -7.75
CA LYS A 320 -6.06 8.35 -8.92
C LYS A 320 -7.53 8.64 -8.58
N GLU A 321 -8.12 7.87 -7.67
CA GLU A 321 -9.49 8.00 -7.20
C GLU A 321 -9.73 9.27 -6.37
N LEU A 322 -8.68 9.84 -5.77
CA LEU A 322 -8.74 11.07 -4.98
C LEU A 322 -8.31 12.30 -5.78
N SER A 323 -7.51 12.11 -6.84
CA SER A 323 -7.09 13.18 -7.73
C SER A 323 -8.26 13.74 -8.54
N GLY A 324 -8.44 15.07 -8.55
CA GLY A 324 -9.44 15.75 -9.39
C GLY A 324 -10.89 15.69 -8.88
N LEU A 325 -11.15 15.10 -7.70
CA LEU A 325 -12.49 15.00 -7.12
C LEU A 325 -13.14 16.38 -6.89
N ALA A 326 -12.37 17.33 -6.35
CA ALA A 326 -12.82 18.71 -6.17
C ALA A 326 -13.22 19.37 -7.49
N ALA A 327 -12.38 19.24 -8.52
CA ALA A 327 -12.65 19.77 -9.85
C ALA A 327 -13.91 19.14 -10.48
N ALA A 328 -14.10 17.84 -10.30
CA ALA A 328 -15.29 17.14 -10.81
C ALA A 328 -16.60 17.51 -10.08
N TRP A 329 -16.52 17.82 -8.78
CA TRP A 329 -17.72 18.05 -7.95
C TRP A 329 -18.13 19.51 -7.84
N ASN A 330 -17.19 20.46 -7.87
CA ASN A 330 -17.46 21.90 -7.70
C ASN A 330 -18.51 22.48 -8.66
N PRO A 331 -18.57 22.11 -9.95
CA PRO A 331 -19.63 22.58 -10.85
C PRO A 331 -21.03 22.14 -10.42
N ARG A 332 -21.12 21.02 -9.69
CA ARG A 332 -22.39 20.41 -9.25
C ARG A 332 -22.73 20.71 -7.79
N LEU A 333 -21.82 21.34 -7.04
CA LEU A 333 -21.98 21.67 -5.61
C LEU A 333 -22.40 23.11 -5.36
N GLN A 334 -22.42 23.97 -6.39
CA GLN A 334 -22.79 25.39 -6.26
C GLN A 334 -24.08 25.57 -5.45
N PRO A 335 -24.14 26.54 -4.53
CA PRO A 335 -23.12 27.57 -4.21
C PRO A 335 -21.91 27.11 -3.37
N TRP A 336 -21.85 25.84 -2.96
CA TRP A 336 -20.72 25.32 -2.19
C TRP A 336 -19.49 25.05 -3.06
N GLN A 337 -18.31 25.25 -2.47
CA GLN A 337 -17.01 24.89 -3.05
C GLN A 337 -16.28 23.91 -2.14
N LEU A 338 -15.82 22.81 -2.71
CA LEU A 338 -14.98 21.80 -2.08
C LEU A 338 -13.52 22.05 -2.45
N SER A 339 -12.65 22.00 -1.43
CA SER A 339 -11.20 22.03 -1.53
C SER A 339 -10.59 20.82 -0.82
N ASP A 340 -9.53 20.26 -1.40
CA ASP A 340 -8.72 19.16 -0.86
C ASP A 340 -7.51 19.68 -0.03
N GLU A 341 -7.46 20.99 0.24
CA GLU A 341 -6.47 21.64 1.12
C GLU A 341 -7.15 22.34 2.32
N PRO A 342 -7.82 21.60 3.22
CA PRO A 342 -8.33 22.16 4.46
C PRO A 342 -7.20 22.60 5.40
N PRO A 343 -7.38 23.70 6.15
CA PRO A 343 -6.52 24.02 7.26
C PRO A 343 -6.69 22.99 8.39
N LEU A 344 -5.69 22.89 9.28
CA LEU A 344 -5.86 22.18 10.54
C LEU A 344 -6.96 22.87 11.38
N LEU A 345 -7.82 22.07 12.00
CA LEU A 345 -8.85 22.55 12.89
C LEU A 345 -8.38 22.40 14.34
N PRO A 346 -8.06 23.49 15.05
CA PRO A 346 -7.80 23.43 16.48
C PRO A 346 -9.09 23.16 17.25
N ILE A 347 -9.03 22.22 18.17
CA ILE A 347 -10.08 21.87 19.12
C ILE A 347 -9.49 22.00 20.52
N ALA A 348 -10.20 22.70 21.43
CA ALA A 348 -9.77 22.78 22.83
C ALA A 348 -9.76 21.37 23.46
N GLY A 349 -8.61 20.89 23.89
CA GLY A 349 -8.44 19.61 24.59
C GLY A 349 -8.25 19.79 26.09
N ALA A 350 -8.36 18.69 26.84
CA ALA A 350 -8.24 18.71 28.32
C ALA A 350 -6.83 19.08 28.82
N THR A 351 -5.80 18.84 28.01
CA THR A 351 -4.38 19.06 28.35
C THR A 351 -3.68 20.02 27.39
N GLY A 352 -4.45 20.82 26.64
CA GLY A 352 -3.93 21.71 25.58
C GLY A 352 -4.72 21.61 24.27
N PRO A 353 -4.34 22.38 23.23
CA PRO A 353 -5.01 22.34 21.92
C PRO A 353 -4.76 21.01 21.21
N GLU A 354 -5.84 20.31 20.86
CA GLU A 354 -5.83 19.16 19.96
C GLU A 354 -6.02 19.67 18.52
N TRP A 355 -5.35 19.06 17.54
CA TRP A 355 -5.51 19.43 16.14
C TRP A 355 -6.15 18.29 15.35
N VAL A 356 -7.19 18.62 14.60
CA VAL A 356 -7.79 17.72 13.60
C VAL A 356 -7.26 18.10 12.24
N ALA A 357 -6.99 17.09 11.41
CA ALA A 357 -6.61 17.25 10.01
C ALA A 357 -7.74 16.74 9.12
N PRO A 358 -8.74 17.59 8.78
CA PRO A 358 -9.86 17.18 7.95
C PRO A 358 -9.42 16.75 6.54
N ASP A 359 -10.26 15.99 5.86
CA ASP A 359 -10.02 15.56 4.48
C ASP A 359 -10.34 16.67 3.48
N TYR A 360 -11.43 17.40 3.71
CA TYR A 360 -11.91 18.45 2.81
C TYR A 360 -12.34 19.72 3.54
N LEU A 361 -12.24 20.85 2.83
CA LEU A 361 -12.85 22.12 3.21
C LEU A 361 -14.05 22.38 2.30
N LEU A 362 -15.17 22.74 2.91
CA LEU A 362 -16.42 23.10 2.25
C LEU A 362 -16.69 24.57 2.53
N THR A 363 -16.66 25.40 1.51
CA THR A 363 -16.84 26.86 1.61
C THR A 363 -18.18 27.25 1.02
N HIS A 364 -18.96 28.03 1.76
CA HIS A 364 -20.18 28.67 1.27
C HIS A 364 -20.07 30.19 1.40
N PRO A 365 -20.43 30.98 0.36
CA PRO A 365 -20.32 32.45 0.40
C PRO A 365 -21.03 33.11 1.58
N GLN A 366 -22.18 32.58 2.00
CA GLN A 366 -22.97 33.14 3.09
C GLN A 366 -22.74 32.48 4.45
N TYR A 367 -22.29 31.22 4.49
CA TYR A 367 -22.27 30.41 5.72
C TYR A 367 -20.84 30.12 6.22
N GLY A 368 -19.85 30.52 5.42
CA GLY A 368 -18.43 30.34 5.71
C GLY A 368 -17.98 28.90 5.50
N ASN A 369 -16.95 28.52 6.25
CA ASN A 369 -16.20 27.30 6.01
C ASN A 369 -16.65 26.18 6.95
N PHE A 370 -16.72 24.96 6.43
CA PHE A 370 -16.94 23.71 7.16
C PHE A 370 -15.83 22.73 6.82
N SER A 371 -15.35 22.01 7.82
CA SER A 371 -14.38 20.93 7.64
C SER A 371 -15.12 19.61 7.52
N LEU A 372 -14.70 18.75 6.60
CA LEU A 372 -15.23 17.39 6.45
C LEU A 372 -14.12 16.37 6.73
N GLU A 373 -14.30 15.53 7.73
CA GLU A 373 -13.41 14.41 8.06
C GLU A 373 -14.08 13.08 7.68
N CYS A 374 -13.36 12.24 6.94
CA CYS A 374 -13.79 10.94 6.44
C CYS A 374 -13.33 9.82 7.37
N LEU A 375 -14.25 9.37 8.22
CA LEU A 375 -14.12 8.23 9.11
C LEU A 375 -14.40 6.92 8.38
N HIS A 376 -13.38 6.31 7.78
CA HIS A 376 -13.46 4.98 7.15
C HIS A 376 -13.70 3.85 8.18
N ARG A 377 -13.97 2.61 7.73
CA ARG A 377 -14.41 1.43 8.53
C ARG A 377 -13.59 1.03 9.75
N TRP A 378 -12.51 1.73 9.93
CA TRP A 378 -11.40 1.41 10.76
C TRP A 378 -11.13 2.56 11.76
N HIS A 379 -11.71 3.74 11.54
CA HIS A 379 -11.62 4.93 12.40
C HIS A 379 -12.51 4.82 13.66
N GLY A 380 -12.72 3.60 14.17
CA GLY A 380 -13.67 3.33 15.26
C GLY A 380 -13.24 3.94 16.60
N THR A 381 -11.94 3.97 16.88
CA THR A 381 -11.40 4.51 18.15
C THR A 381 -11.52 6.03 18.25
N ILE A 382 -11.44 6.75 17.12
CA ILE A 382 -11.53 8.22 17.09
C ILE A 382 -12.98 8.70 17.01
N LEU A 383 -13.89 7.87 16.48
CA LEU A 383 -15.30 8.21 16.31
C LEU A 383 -15.95 8.71 17.62
N PRO A 384 -15.86 8.02 18.78
CA PRO A 384 -16.45 8.51 20.02
C PRO A 384 -15.91 9.88 20.41
N ARG A 385 -14.59 10.11 20.27
CA ARG A 385 -13.97 11.40 20.62
C ARG A 385 -14.44 12.53 19.71
N ARG A 386 -14.59 12.28 18.40
CA ARG A 386 -15.10 13.27 17.43
C ARG A 386 -16.56 13.60 17.67
N LEU A 387 -17.39 12.59 17.92
CA LEU A 387 -18.80 12.80 18.27
C LEU A 387 -18.91 13.63 19.55
N GLN A 388 -18.15 13.30 20.59
CA GLN A 388 -18.10 14.07 21.83
C GLN A 388 -17.67 15.53 21.59
N GLN A 389 -16.60 15.77 20.82
CA GLN A 389 -16.12 17.12 20.49
C GLN A 389 -17.18 17.96 19.76
N ILE A 390 -17.97 17.35 18.89
CA ILE A 390 -19.07 18.02 18.19
C ILE A 390 -20.23 18.30 19.15
N THR A 391 -20.63 17.31 19.96
CA THR A 391 -21.71 17.45 20.95
C THR A 391 -21.43 18.55 21.98
N GLU A 392 -20.18 18.66 22.44
CA GLU A 392 -19.75 19.68 23.40
C GLU A 392 -19.53 21.05 22.77
N GLY A 393 -19.80 21.22 21.47
CA GLY A 393 -19.62 22.49 20.75
C GLY A 393 -18.16 22.90 20.53
N ARG A 394 -17.20 22.01 20.82
CA ARG A 394 -15.75 22.26 20.62
C ARG A 394 -15.34 22.18 19.15
N ALA A 395 -16.16 21.57 18.31
CA ALA A 395 -15.94 21.43 16.86
C ALA A 395 -17.19 21.83 16.05
N PRO A 396 -17.67 23.10 16.12
CA PRO A 396 -18.99 23.49 15.62
C PRO A 396 -19.12 23.46 14.07
N ARG A 397 -17.99 23.49 13.37
CA ARG A 397 -17.89 23.49 11.89
C ARG A 397 -17.28 22.19 11.35
N LEU A 398 -17.18 21.14 12.17
CA LEU A 398 -16.74 19.82 11.74
C LEU A 398 -17.93 18.95 11.34
N LEU A 399 -17.87 18.39 10.13
CA LEU A 399 -18.79 17.40 9.61
C LEU A 399 -18.06 16.07 9.47
N LEU A 400 -18.78 14.96 9.65
CA LEU A 400 -18.18 13.63 9.56
C LEU A 400 -18.84 12.84 8.42
N ALA A 401 -18.03 12.30 7.52
CA ALA A 401 -18.43 11.22 6.65
C ALA A 401 -17.98 9.89 7.26
N ILE A 402 -18.88 8.94 7.48
CA ILE A 402 -18.60 7.68 8.19
C ILE A 402 -18.84 6.48 7.25
N ASP A 403 -17.87 5.59 7.11
CA ASP A 403 -18.01 4.35 6.35
C ASP A 403 -19.03 3.44 7.07
N ARG A 404 -19.95 2.89 6.30
CA ARG A 404 -21.02 2.00 6.76
C ARG A 404 -20.50 0.79 7.52
N ALA A 405 -19.27 0.34 7.27
CA ALA A 405 -18.70 -0.76 8.04
C ALA A 405 -18.36 -0.36 9.49
N LEU A 406 -18.13 0.92 9.83
CA LEU A 406 -18.10 1.37 11.24
C LEU A 406 -19.48 1.25 11.88
N VAL A 407 -20.54 1.54 11.13
CA VAL A 407 -21.91 1.40 11.64
C VAL A 407 -22.27 -0.07 11.87
N ARG A 408 -21.67 -1.00 11.12
CA ARG A 408 -21.95 -2.44 11.26
C ARG A 408 -21.29 -3.10 12.47
N SER A 409 -20.34 -2.45 13.15
CA SER A 409 -19.58 -3.06 14.26
C SER A 409 -20.35 -3.18 15.59
N GLY A 410 -21.63 -2.81 15.65
CA GLY A 410 -22.43 -2.80 16.87
C GLY A 410 -22.17 -1.58 17.76
N GLU A 411 -20.92 -1.38 18.20
CA GLU A 411 -20.50 -0.19 18.96
C GLU A 411 -20.67 1.10 18.16
N GLY A 412 -20.22 1.10 16.89
CA GLY A 412 -20.38 2.27 16.03
C GLY A 412 -21.84 2.56 15.70
N LYS A 413 -22.70 1.53 15.65
CA LYS A 413 -24.15 1.70 15.49
C LYS A 413 -24.72 2.47 16.68
N ALA A 414 -24.45 2.00 17.89
CA ALA A 414 -24.95 2.61 19.12
C ALA A 414 -24.49 4.06 19.27
N LEU A 415 -23.22 4.36 18.96
CA LEU A 415 -22.69 5.71 18.98
C LEU A 415 -23.41 6.65 18.01
N ILE A 416 -23.69 6.20 16.79
CA ILE A 416 -24.36 7.01 15.76
C ILE A 416 -25.84 7.18 16.06
N GLU A 417 -26.52 6.14 16.55
CA GLU A 417 -27.93 6.21 16.96
C GLU A 417 -28.14 7.11 18.18
N ALA A 418 -27.18 7.14 19.12
CA ALA A 418 -27.22 8.01 20.28
C ALA A 418 -26.75 9.45 20.00
N PHE A 419 -26.21 9.73 18.82
CA PHE A 419 -25.63 11.03 18.51
C PHE A 419 -26.71 12.10 18.32
N PRO A 420 -26.70 13.21 19.08
CA PRO A 420 -27.79 14.19 19.09
C PRO A 420 -27.88 15.07 17.83
N GLN A 421 -26.87 15.05 16.96
CA GLN A 421 -26.80 15.92 15.77
C GLN A 421 -26.63 15.11 14.47
N PRO A 422 -27.51 14.15 14.15
CA PRO A 422 -27.34 13.26 12.99
C PRO A 422 -27.22 14.00 11.66
N GLN A 423 -27.73 15.22 11.55
CA GLN A 423 -27.54 16.11 10.40
C GLN A 423 -26.07 16.42 10.11
N ARG A 424 -25.17 16.33 11.09
CA ARG A 424 -23.71 16.54 10.93
C ARG A 424 -23.00 15.33 10.30
N LEU A 425 -23.71 14.22 10.10
CA LEU A 425 -23.14 12.96 9.67
C LEU A 425 -23.62 12.57 8.27
N MET A 426 -22.73 12.03 7.45
CA MET A 426 -23.09 11.29 6.24
C MET A 426 -22.50 9.89 6.27
N LEU A 427 -23.16 8.94 5.61
CA LEU A 427 -22.65 7.57 5.49
C LEU A 427 -22.14 7.29 4.07
N PHE A 428 -21.05 6.53 3.95
CA PHE A 428 -20.50 6.09 2.68
C PHE A 428 -20.02 4.62 2.73
N ASN A 429 -19.62 4.03 1.59
CA ASN A 429 -18.99 2.70 1.58
C ASN A 429 -17.48 2.88 1.43
N ASP A 430 -16.91 2.70 0.23
CA ASP A 430 -15.47 2.84 0.03
C ASP A 430 -15.03 4.29 -0.17
N LEU A 431 -15.85 5.10 -0.85
CA LEU A 431 -15.63 6.53 -1.06
C LEU A 431 -16.91 7.35 -0.77
N PRO A 432 -16.78 8.58 -0.26
CA PRO A 432 -17.89 9.54 -0.21
C PRO A 432 -18.48 9.76 -1.60
N THR A 433 -19.80 9.96 -1.67
CA THR A 433 -20.48 10.24 -2.94
C THR A 433 -21.01 11.67 -2.95
N LEU A 434 -21.03 12.29 -4.13
CA LEU A 434 -21.57 13.63 -4.33
C LEU A 434 -23.02 13.74 -3.81
N SER A 435 -23.85 12.73 -4.06
CA SER A 435 -25.25 12.72 -3.61
C SER A 435 -25.38 12.67 -2.08
N ALA A 436 -24.49 11.98 -1.38
CA ALA A 436 -24.47 11.98 0.08
C ALA A 436 -23.94 13.31 0.65
N LEU A 437 -22.90 13.87 0.03
CA LEU A 437 -22.38 15.19 0.40
C LEU A 437 -23.43 16.30 0.20
N LYS A 438 -24.19 16.27 -0.90
CA LYS A 438 -25.28 17.24 -1.14
C LYS A 438 -26.35 17.20 -0.03
N ARG A 439 -26.73 16.01 0.43
CA ARG A 439 -27.69 15.85 1.53
C ARG A 439 -27.13 16.38 2.84
N LEU A 440 -25.86 16.09 3.12
CA LEU A 440 -25.15 16.61 4.29
C LEU A 440 -25.14 18.14 4.28
N LEU A 441 -24.74 18.75 3.17
CA LEU A 441 -24.68 20.20 3.02
C LEU A 441 -26.08 20.82 3.16
N ALA A 442 -27.10 20.25 2.51
CA ALA A 442 -28.47 20.75 2.61
C ALA A 442 -29.00 20.72 4.05
N ALA A 443 -28.70 19.69 4.83
CA ALA A 443 -29.12 19.58 6.23
C ALA A 443 -28.38 20.53 7.19
N ASN A 444 -27.29 21.14 6.73
CA ASN A 444 -26.49 22.11 7.49
C ASN A 444 -26.53 23.52 6.87
N SER A 445 -27.34 23.72 5.82
CA SER A 445 -27.74 25.03 5.32
C SER A 445 -28.93 25.54 6.14
N PRO A 446 -29.05 26.86 6.37
CA PRO A 446 -30.12 27.43 7.19
C PRO A 446 -31.53 27.32 6.58
N ASP A 447 -31.68 27.02 5.28
CA ASP A 447 -32.97 26.67 4.68
C ASP A 447 -33.46 25.25 5.05
N ALA A 448 -32.67 24.52 5.86
CA ALA A 448 -33.09 23.24 6.40
C ALA A 448 -34.29 23.44 7.34
N PRO A 449 -35.42 22.73 7.14
CA PRO A 449 -36.53 22.79 8.08
C PRO A 449 -36.06 22.28 9.45
N GLY A 450 -35.83 23.21 10.41
CA GLY A 450 -35.52 22.89 11.80
C GLY A 450 -34.38 23.66 12.47
N THR A 451 -33.55 24.43 11.76
CA THR A 451 -32.49 25.24 12.40
C THR A 451 -32.96 26.66 12.71
N ALA A 452 -34.03 26.78 13.50
CA ALA A 452 -34.29 28.01 14.24
C ALA A 452 -33.43 27.99 15.50
N SER A 453 -32.57 29.00 15.62
CA SER A 453 -31.72 29.28 16.78
C SER A 453 -32.35 28.92 18.12
N LYS A 454 -31.61 28.16 18.93
CA LYS A 454 -31.52 28.36 20.38
C LYS A 454 -30.06 28.31 20.79
#